data_AF-A0A0G1XJ12-F1
#
_entry.id   AF-A0A0G1XJ12-F1
#
_cell.length_a   1.000
_cell.length_b   1.000
_cell.length_c   1.000
_cell.angle_alpha   90.00
_cell.angle_beta   90.00
_cell.angle_gamma   90.00
#
_symmetry.space_group_name_H-M   'P 1'
#
loop_
_entity.id
_entity.type
_entity.pdbx_description
1 polymer ?
#
loop_
_entity_poly.entity_id
_entity_poly.type
_entity_poly.pdbx_seq_one_letter_code
_entity_poly.pdbx_strand_id
1 'polypeptide(L)'
;MSPDSGSLTLLVALVWFIVYWIFGGVFFAIVVASRFINLRKARFSCLFSIASGVLAYAAATTTLLTAQLPMRACAKVTKEGTDAFLSLLKCAPKAFFASGFLWFAVLVLIGAVAVLLSRAEKRPASH
;
A
#
# COMPACT_ATOMS: atom_id res chain seq x y z
N MET A 1 -2.11 5.24 -23.97
CA MET A 1 -2.27 5.82 -22.62
C MET A 1 -2.46 7.32 -22.77
N SER A 2 -3.59 7.90 -22.38
CA SER A 2 -3.70 9.36 -22.27
C SER A 2 -2.77 9.86 -21.15
N PRO A 3 -2.07 10.99 -21.37
CA PRO A 3 -1.09 11.53 -20.41
C PRO A 3 -1.69 11.84 -19.02
N ASP A 4 -3.00 12.09 -18.92
CA ASP A 4 -3.67 12.46 -17.66
C ASP A 4 -3.82 11.30 -16.67
N SER A 5 -3.92 10.06 -17.17
CA SER A 5 -4.13 8.87 -16.33
C SER A 5 -2.85 8.47 -15.58
N GLY A 6 -1.69 8.71 -16.20
CA GLY A 6 -0.39 8.39 -15.61
C GLY A 6 -0.11 9.24 -14.37
N SER A 7 -0.32 10.56 -14.47
CA SER A 7 -0.13 11.52 -13.38
C SER A 7 -1.04 11.22 -12.19
N LEU A 8 -2.30 10.85 -12.45
CA LEU A 8 -3.26 10.48 -11.41
C LEU A 8 -2.86 9.18 -10.70
N THR A 9 -2.42 8.17 -11.45
CA THR A 9 -1.94 6.90 -10.89
C THR A 9 -0.74 7.14 -9.98
N LEU A 10 0.20 7.97 -10.44
CA LEU A 10 1.43 8.26 -9.71
C LEU A 10 1.14 9.02 -8.41
N LEU A 11 0.20 9.98 -8.45
CA LEU A 11 -0.24 10.72 -7.26
C LEU A 11 -0.93 9.81 -6.24
N VAL A 12 -1.85 8.95 -6.69
CA VAL A 12 -2.53 7.97 -5.82
C VAL A 12 -1.51 6.96 -5.24
N ALA A 13 -0.55 6.51 -6.05
CA ALA A 13 0.52 5.63 -5.60
C ALA A 13 1.41 6.31 -4.56
N LEU A 14 1.75 7.58 -4.73
CA LEU A 14 2.54 8.36 -3.76
C LEU A 14 1.82 8.50 -2.42
N VAL A 15 0.52 8.79 -2.45
CA VAL A 15 -0.32 8.87 -1.24
C VAL A 15 -0.33 7.53 -0.52
N TRP A 16 -0.64 6.44 -1.22
CA TRP A 16 -0.66 5.10 -0.62
C TRP A 16 0.73 4.64 -0.16
N PHE A 17 1.79 5.01 -0.88
CA PHE A 17 3.16 4.71 -0.49
C PHE A 17 3.50 5.35 0.85
N ILE A 18 3.21 6.64 1.04
CA ILE A 18 3.45 7.35 2.31
C ILE A 18 2.64 6.69 3.43
N VAL A 19 1.37 6.38 3.19
CA VAL A 19 0.51 5.70 4.18
C VAL A 19 1.09 4.33 4.56
N TYR A 20 1.39 3.48 3.59
CA TYR A 20 1.94 2.14 3.84
C TYR A 20 3.32 2.19 4.49
N TRP A 21 4.15 3.16 4.10
CA TRP A 21 5.48 3.34 4.64
C TRP A 21 5.43 3.76 6.11
N ILE A 22 4.59 4.73 6.46
CA ILE A 22 4.40 5.17 7.85
C ILE A 22 3.74 4.06 8.69
N PHE A 23 2.56 3.58 8.28
CA PHE A 23 1.80 2.62 9.08
C PHE A 23 2.53 1.29 9.21
N GLY A 24 3.06 0.74 8.12
CA GLY A 24 3.79 -0.52 8.21
C GLY A 24 5.17 -0.35 8.85
N GLY A 25 5.84 0.79 8.66
CA GLY A 25 7.10 1.10 9.37
C GLY A 25 6.91 1.14 10.90
N VAL A 26 5.86 1.84 11.37
CA VAL A 26 5.50 1.90 12.79
C VAL A 26 5.07 0.53 13.31
N PHE A 27 4.23 -0.20 12.56
CA PHE A 27 3.78 -1.55 12.95
C PHE A 27 4.96 -2.50 13.12
N PHE A 28 5.91 -2.50 12.18
CA PHE A 28 7.11 -3.34 12.28
C PHE A 28 8.05 -2.88 13.39
N ALA A 29 8.20 -1.58 13.62
CA ALA A 29 8.98 -1.06 14.74
C ALA A 29 8.44 -1.57 16.08
N ILE A 30 7.11 -1.53 16.27
CA ILE A 30 6.43 -2.07 17.45
C ILE A 30 6.67 -3.58 17.56
N VAL A 31 6.42 -4.35 16.50
CA VAL A 31 6.60 -5.82 16.51
C VAL A 31 8.04 -6.21 16.85
N VAL A 32 9.04 -5.51 16.30
CA VAL A 32 10.45 -5.76 16.59
C VAL A 32 10.79 -5.41 18.03
N ALA A 33 10.32 -4.26 18.54
CA ALA A 33 10.52 -3.84 19.92
C ALA A 33 9.88 -4.84 20.91
N SER A 34 8.64 -5.28 20.66
CA SER A 34 7.93 -6.22 21.53
C SER A 34 8.52 -7.62 21.55
N ARG A 35 9.24 -8.04 20.49
CA ARG A 35 9.69 -9.43 20.33
C ARG A 35 11.19 -9.64 20.59
N PHE A 36 11.95 -8.61 20.98
CA PHE A 36 13.40 -8.68 21.23
C PHE A 36 14.19 -9.42 20.13
N ILE A 37 13.68 -9.42 18.89
CA ILE A 37 14.34 -10.12 17.79
C ILE A 37 15.39 -9.18 17.23
N ASN A 38 16.66 -9.55 17.42
CA ASN A 38 17.78 -8.92 16.72
C ASN A 38 17.68 -9.31 15.22
N LEU A 39 16.83 -8.62 14.46
CA LEU A 39 16.79 -8.69 13.01
C LEU A 39 17.90 -7.78 12.48
N ARG A 40 18.56 -8.17 11.37
CA ARG A 40 19.47 -7.26 10.65
C ARG A 40 18.66 -6.08 10.10
N LYS A 41 18.51 -5.03 10.92
CA LYS A 41 17.67 -3.84 10.72
C LYS A 41 17.74 -3.29 9.29
N ALA A 42 18.94 -3.27 8.69
CA ALA A 42 19.16 -2.73 7.35
C ALA A 42 18.44 -3.50 6.23
N ARG A 43 18.50 -4.85 6.24
CA ARG A 43 17.90 -5.65 5.15
C ARG A 43 16.38 -5.65 5.20
N PHE A 44 15.82 -5.66 6.40
CA PHE A 44 14.37 -5.63 6.59
C PHE A 44 13.76 -4.30 6.14
N SER A 45 14.41 -3.18 6.44
CA SER A 45 13.91 -1.84 6.08
C SER A 45 13.91 -1.59 4.57
N CYS A 46 14.96 -2.03 3.85
CA CYS A 46 15.01 -1.89 2.38
C CYS A 46 13.97 -2.77 1.69
N LEU A 47 13.85 -4.04 2.10
CA LEU A 47 12.91 -4.98 1.48
C LEU A 47 11.46 -4.54 1.73
N PHE A 48 11.19 -4.00 2.92
CA PHE A 48 9.92 -3.39 3.26
C PHE A 48 9.58 -2.16 2.42
N SER A 49 10.55 -1.25 2.22
CA SER A 49 10.35 -0.02 1.42
C SER A 49 10.10 -0.33 -0.06
N ILE A 50 10.77 -1.36 -0.60
CA ILE A 50 10.52 -1.83 -1.97
C ILE A 50 9.13 -2.46 -2.06
N ALA A 51 8.76 -3.32 -1.11
CA ALA A 51 7.45 -3.93 -1.06
C ALA A 51 6.33 -2.88 -0.96
N SER A 52 6.46 -1.87 -0.08
CA SER A 52 5.48 -0.81 0.04
C SER A 52 5.34 0.00 -1.25
N GLY A 53 6.44 0.27 -1.97
CA GLY A 53 6.41 0.91 -3.29
C GLY A 53 5.63 0.10 -4.33
N VAL A 54 5.95 -1.20 -4.45
CA VAL A 54 5.28 -2.09 -5.41
C VAL A 54 3.80 -2.24 -5.08
N LEU A 55 3.46 -2.44 -3.81
CA LEU A 55 2.06 -2.58 -3.37
C LEU A 55 1.28 -1.27 -3.48
N ALA A 56 1.91 -0.11 -3.26
CA ALA A 56 1.25 1.18 -3.45
C ALA A 56 0.91 1.43 -4.93
N TYR A 57 1.80 1.04 -5.85
CA TYR A 57 1.51 1.08 -7.28
C TYR A 57 0.38 0.12 -7.66
N ALA A 58 0.39 -1.10 -7.11
CA ALA A 58 -0.69 -2.06 -7.31
C ALA A 58 -2.04 -1.57 -6.74
N ALA A 59 -2.03 -0.92 -5.57
CA ALA A 59 -3.20 -0.27 -4.99
C ALA A 59 -3.72 0.86 -5.88
N ALA A 60 -2.84 1.70 -6.43
CA ALA A 60 -3.24 2.78 -7.33
C ALA A 60 -3.89 2.28 -8.63
N THR A 61 -3.29 1.27 -9.25
CA THR A 61 -3.83 0.68 -10.48
C THR A 61 -5.16 -0.01 -10.25
N THR A 62 -5.28 -0.81 -9.18
CA THR A 62 -6.55 -1.46 -8.80
C THR A 62 -7.63 -0.45 -8.39
N THR A 63 -7.26 0.64 -7.71
CA THR A 63 -8.17 1.76 -7.40
C THR A 63 -8.74 2.33 -8.69
N LEU A 64 -7.89 2.65 -9.67
CA LEU A 64 -8.34 3.27 -10.91
C LEU A 64 -9.22 2.34 -11.74
N LEU A 65 -8.89 1.04 -11.79
CA LEU A 65 -9.69 0.03 -12.48
C LEU A 65 -11.08 -0.12 -11.84
N THR A 66 -11.15 -0.20 -10.52
CA THR A 66 -12.43 -0.33 -9.79
C THR A 66 -13.22 0.98 -9.74
N ALA A 67 -12.54 2.12 -9.84
CA ALA A 67 -13.17 3.44 -9.85
C ALA A 67 -13.80 3.82 -11.19
N GLN A 68 -13.50 3.13 -12.31
CA GLN A 68 -14.04 3.51 -13.63
C GLN A 68 -15.57 3.50 -13.69
N LEU A 69 -16.19 2.48 -13.08
CA LEU A 69 -17.64 2.32 -13.01
C LEU A 69 -18.31 3.46 -12.21
N PRO A 70 -17.95 3.69 -10.93
CA PRO A 70 -18.55 4.78 -10.15
C PRO A 70 -18.20 6.17 -10.68
N MET A 71 -17.02 6.33 -11.30
CA MET A 71 -16.62 7.57 -11.97
C MET A 71 -17.55 7.95 -13.09
N ARG A 72 -17.89 7.02 -13.99
CA ARG A 72 -18.78 7.30 -15.12
C ARG A 72 -20.20 7.68 -14.66
N ALA A 73 -20.68 7.09 -13.56
CA ALA A 73 -21.97 7.43 -12.98
C ALA A 73 -21.96 8.83 -12.32
N CYS A 74 -20.84 9.21 -11.70
CA CYS A 74 -20.69 10.46 -10.96
C CYS A 74 -20.22 11.65 -11.82
N ALA A 75 -19.53 11.40 -12.95
CA ALA A 75 -19.01 12.42 -13.86
C ALA A 75 -20.11 13.29 -14.50
N LYS A 76 -21.37 12.82 -14.52
CA LYS A 76 -22.53 13.66 -14.92
C LYS A 76 -22.82 14.80 -13.93
N VAL A 77 -22.29 14.74 -12.71
CA VAL A 77 -22.61 15.67 -11.61
C VAL A 77 -21.46 16.67 -11.36
N THR A 78 -20.23 16.34 -11.73
CA THR A 78 -19.04 17.18 -11.51
C THR A 78 -18.72 18.03 -12.74
N LYS A 79 -18.99 19.35 -12.66
CA LYS A 79 -18.59 20.35 -13.65
C LYS A 79 -17.06 20.43 -13.81
N GLU A 80 -16.65 20.83 -15.01
CA GLU A 80 -15.28 21.13 -15.45
C GLU A 80 -14.56 22.03 -14.43
N GLY A 81 -13.46 21.55 -13.84
CA GLY A 81 -12.61 22.32 -12.92
C GLY A 81 -12.29 21.67 -11.57
N THR A 82 -12.80 20.47 -11.28
CA THR A 82 -12.44 19.74 -10.05
C THR A 82 -11.22 18.84 -10.31
N ASP A 83 -10.17 18.92 -9.49
CA ASP A 83 -9.00 18.05 -9.60
C ASP A 83 -9.40 16.57 -9.68
N ALA A 84 -8.82 15.83 -10.62
CA ALA A 84 -9.13 14.43 -10.87
C ALA A 84 -9.00 13.54 -9.60
N PHE A 85 -8.11 13.91 -8.67
CA PHE A 85 -7.95 13.24 -7.38
C PHE A 85 -9.13 13.48 -6.43
N LEU A 86 -9.64 14.71 -6.35
CA LEU A 86 -10.81 15.04 -5.55
C LEU A 86 -12.07 14.36 -6.10
N SER A 87 -12.17 14.25 -7.42
CA SER A 87 -13.23 13.48 -8.07
C SER A 87 -13.15 11.99 -7.70
N LEU A 88 -11.94 11.41 -7.59
CA LEU A 88 -11.71 10.03 -7.11
C LEU A 88 -12.24 9.81 -5.70
N LEU A 89 -11.90 10.71 -4.79
CA LEU A 89 -12.34 10.62 -3.40
C LEU A 89 -13.85 10.82 -3.24
N LYS A 90 -14.47 11.72 -4.01
CA LYS A 90 -15.92 11.99 -3.92
C LYS A 90 -16.76 10.92 -4.58
N CYS A 91 -16.37 10.49 -5.78
CA CYS A 91 -17.18 9.59 -6.58
C CYS A 91 -16.91 8.11 -6.28
N ALA A 92 -15.70 7.76 -5.85
CA ALA A 92 -15.31 6.37 -5.62
C ALA A 92 -14.57 6.16 -4.27
N PRO A 93 -15.08 6.68 -3.13
CA PRO A 93 -14.40 6.52 -1.85
C PRO A 93 -14.29 5.05 -1.45
N LYS A 94 -15.34 4.26 -1.71
CA LYS A 94 -15.34 2.81 -1.42
C LYS A 94 -14.23 2.07 -2.17
N ALA A 95 -14.02 2.39 -3.45
CA ALA A 95 -12.98 1.75 -4.26
C ALA A 95 -11.58 2.13 -3.76
N PHE A 96 -11.38 3.41 -3.42
CA PHE A 96 -10.13 3.92 -2.86
C PHE A 96 -9.78 3.25 -1.53
N PHE A 97 -10.70 3.22 -0.58
CA PHE A 97 -10.44 2.60 0.72
C PHE A 97 -10.36 1.07 0.65
N ALA A 98 -11.22 0.40 -0.12
CA ALA A 98 -11.23 -1.06 -0.21
C ALA A 98 -9.92 -1.62 -0.80
N SER A 99 -9.46 -1.05 -1.92
CA SER A 99 -8.18 -1.44 -2.53
C SER A 99 -7.01 -1.12 -1.59
N GLY A 100 -7.03 0.06 -0.96
CA GLY A 100 -6.09 0.47 0.06
C GLY A 100 -5.93 -0.52 1.21
N PHE A 101 -7.05 -0.94 1.81
CA PHE A 101 -7.05 -1.93 2.89
C PHE A 101 -6.62 -3.32 2.43
N LEU A 102 -7.05 -3.72 1.23
CA LEU A 102 -6.71 -5.03 0.65
C LEU A 102 -5.18 -5.17 0.51
N TRP A 103 -4.53 -4.20 -0.14
CA TRP A 103 -3.08 -4.24 -0.34
C TRP A 103 -2.31 -3.99 0.96
N PHE A 104 -2.85 -3.18 1.89
CA PHE A 104 -2.27 -3.07 3.22
C PHE A 104 -2.24 -4.41 3.96
N ALA A 105 -3.30 -5.21 3.88
CA ALA A 105 -3.35 -6.54 4.48
C ALA A 105 -2.28 -7.46 3.87
N VAL A 106 -2.11 -7.43 2.54
CA VAL A 106 -1.04 -8.18 1.84
C VAL A 106 0.34 -7.75 2.33
N LEU A 107 0.57 -6.44 2.51
CA LEU A 107 1.83 -5.90 3.01
C LEU A 107 2.15 -6.40 4.42
N VAL A 108 1.15 -6.42 5.31
CA VAL A 108 1.27 -6.98 6.67
C VAL A 108 1.58 -8.48 6.62
N LEU A 109 0.92 -9.23 5.74
CA LEU A 109 1.19 -10.66 5.56
C LEU A 109 2.63 -10.92 5.09
N ILE A 110 3.13 -10.17 4.11
CA ILE A 110 4.51 -10.29 3.61
C ILE A 110 5.51 -10.11 4.75
N GLY A 111 5.34 -9.05 5.54
CA GLY A 111 6.27 -8.80 6.63
C GLY A 111 6.09 -9.75 7.82
N ALA A 112 4.88 -10.27 8.06
CA ALA A 112 4.66 -11.33 9.05
C ALA A 112 5.38 -12.63 8.65
N VAL A 113 5.28 -13.04 7.37
CA VAL A 113 6.01 -14.18 6.82
C VAL A 113 7.52 -13.97 6.94
N ALA A 114 8.03 -12.78 6.61
CA ALA A 114 9.46 -12.47 6.76
C ALA A 114 9.95 -12.61 8.21
N VAL A 115 9.14 -12.22 9.20
CA VAL A 115 9.44 -12.41 10.63
C VAL A 115 9.40 -13.89 11.01
N LEU A 116 8.43 -14.67 10.52
CA LEU A 116 8.34 -16.11 10.78
C LEU A 116 9.52 -16.88 10.21
N LEU A 117 9.93 -16.59 8.97
CA LEU A 117 11.11 -17.21 8.35
C LEU A 117 12.39 -16.88 9.12
N SER A 118 12.53 -15.64 9.59
CA SER A 118 13.66 -15.23 10.42
C SER A 118 13.72 -15.96 11.78
N ARG A 119 12.61 -16.53 12.25
CA ARG A 119 12.57 -17.37 13.47
C ARG A 119 12.95 -18.81 13.19
N ALA A 120 12.55 -19.37 12.04
CA ALA A 120 12.88 -20.74 11.67
C ALA A 120 14.40 -20.96 11.60
N GLU A 121 15.13 -19.97 11.07
CA GLU A 121 16.60 -20.02 10.98
C GLU A 121 17.31 -19.83 12.34
N LYS A 122 16.63 -19.25 13.33
CA LYS A 122 17.16 -19.09 14.70
C LYS A 122 16.88 -20.28 15.62
N ARG A 123 16.18 -21.33 15.18
CA ARG A 123 16.22 -22.62 15.89
C ARG A 123 17.55 -23.28 15.52
N PRO A 124 18.55 -23.35 16.41
CA PRO A 124 19.66 -24.26 16.18
C PRO A 124 19.07 -25.66 16.05
N ALA A 125 19.45 -26.37 15.00
CA ALA A 125 19.30 -27.81 14.95
C ALA A 125 20.00 -28.37 16.20
N SER A 126 19.22 -28.72 17.21
CA SER A 126 19.64 -29.67 18.23
C SER A 126 19.56 -31.04 17.56
N HIS A 127 20.67 -31.51 17.00
CA HIS A 127 21.03 -32.91 16.92
C HIS A 127 22.51 -33.02 16.57
#